data_AF-A0A962MR06-F1
#
_entry.id   AF-A0A962MR06-F1
#
_cell.length_a   1.000
_cell.length_b   1.000
_cell.length_c   1.000
_cell.angle_alpha   90.00
_cell.angle_beta   90.00
_cell.angle_gamma   90.00
#
_symmetry.space_group_name_H-M   'P 1'
#
loop_
_entity.id
_entity.type
_entity.pdbx_description
1 polymer ?
#
loop_
_entity_poly.entity_id
_entity_poly.type
_entity_poly.pdbx_seq_one_letter_code
_entity_poly.pdbx_strand_id
1 'polypeptide(L)'
;MGSLSSRPSVPTPTPQVVYVPQTMSATTTSSVENTGAENLVAVETASEVRAQNLLGRERSRFGTVLTGFRGLLSTLEDRSPRKTLLGE
;
A
#
# COMPACT_ATOMS: atom_id res chain seq x y z
N MET A 1 29.51 -2.66 23.99
CA MET A 1 28.08 -2.36 24.21
C MET A 1 27.78 -1.05 23.50
N GLY A 2 27.25 -1.12 22.27
CA GLY A 2 27.08 0.04 21.39
C GLY A 2 26.03 1.02 21.91
N SER A 3 26.28 2.30 21.70
CA SER A 3 25.43 3.42 22.14
C SER A 3 24.07 3.44 21.44
N LEU A 4 22.99 3.64 22.19
CA LEU A 4 21.59 3.74 21.73
C LEU A 4 21.28 5.01 20.90
N SER A 5 22.29 5.84 20.58
CA SER A 5 22.12 7.12 19.89
C SER A 5 22.54 7.09 18.42
N SER A 6 23.23 6.04 17.95
CA SER A 6 23.65 5.97 16.54
C SER A 6 22.46 5.58 15.66
N ARG A 7 21.95 6.54 14.88
CA ARG A 7 21.00 6.27 13.80
C ARG A 7 21.75 5.60 12.63
N PRO A 8 21.15 4.59 11.97
CA PRO A 8 21.73 4.00 10.78
C PRO A 8 21.80 5.05 9.66
N SER A 9 22.96 5.13 8.98
CA SER A 9 23.14 5.97 7.81
C SER A 9 22.32 5.40 6.66
N VAL A 10 21.20 6.06 6.32
CA VAL A 10 20.36 5.66 5.19
C VAL A 10 21.04 6.12 3.89
N PRO A 11 21.24 5.24 2.90
CA PRO A 11 21.80 5.63 1.60
C PRO A 11 20.91 6.71 0.97
N THR A 12 21.52 7.80 0.50
CA THR A 12 20.81 8.85 -0.21
C THR A 12 20.24 8.28 -1.52
N PRO A 13 18.93 8.37 -1.77
CA PRO A 13 18.36 7.88 -3.02
C PRO A 13 18.91 8.69 -4.18
N THR A 14 19.63 8.05 -5.08
CA THR A 14 20.04 8.65 -6.35
C THR A 14 18.81 8.80 -7.24
N PRO A 15 18.57 9.97 -7.86
CA PRO A 15 17.45 10.15 -8.77
C PRO A 15 17.63 9.22 -9.98
N GLN A 16 16.65 8.35 -10.23
CA GLN A 16 16.61 7.55 -11.45
C GLN A 16 16.08 8.42 -12.58
N VAL A 17 16.92 8.72 -13.58
CA VAL A 17 16.52 9.42 -14.80
C VAL A 17 15.80 8.41 -15.70
N VAL A 18 14.47 8.48 -15.71
CA VAL A 18 13.65 7.68 -16.62
C VAL A 18 13.63 8.38 -17.97
N TYR A 19 14.33 7.82 -18.95
CA TYR A 19 14.23 8.25 -20.34
C TYR A 19 12.94 7.71 -20.94
N VAL A 20 11.98 8.60 -21.15
CA VAL A 20 10.75 8.29 -21.87
C VAL A 20 11.02 8.51 -23.36
N PRO A 21 10.66 7.58 -24.25
CA PRO A 21 10.77 7.82 -25.68
C PRO A 21 9.90 9.01 -26.07
N GLN A 22 10.53 10.03 -26.66
CA GLN A 22 9.83 11.17 -27.22
C GLN A 22 9.08 10.70 -28.47
N THR A 23 7.76 10.63 -28.39
CA THR A 23 6.92 10.39 -29.56
C THR A 23 7.01 11.61 -30.47
N MET A 24 7.68 11.47 -31.62
CA MET A 24 7.53 12.44 -32.70
C MET A 24 6.09 12.34 -33.22
N SER A 25 5.22 13.24 -32.78
CA SER A 25 3.95 13.46 -33.45
C SER A 25 4.23 14.01 -34.84
N ALA A 26 4.16 13.15 -35.85
CA ALA A 26 3.94 13.58 -37.21
C ALA A 26 2.62 14.36 -37.23
N THR A 27 2.69 15.65 -37.54
CA THR A 27 1.52 16.46 -37.82
C THR A 27 0.85 15.92 -39.08
N THR A 28 -0.09 14.99 -38.89
CA THR A 28 -1.12 14.70 -39.90
C THR A 28 -2.36 15.43 -39.45
N THR A 29 -2.66 16.54 -40.13
CA THR A 29 -3.91 17.27 -40.02
C THR A 29 -5.06 16.37 -40.46
N SER A 30 -5.68 15.66 -39.52
CA SER A 30 -6.96 14.99 -39.71
C SER A 30 -7.79 15.08 -38.43
N SER A 31 -8.83 15.90 -38.50
CA SER A 31 -10.06 15.91 -37.70
C SER A 31 -9.95 15.63 -36.20
N VAL A 32 -10.02 16.72 -35.45
CA VAL A 32 -10.64 16.81 -34.12
C VAL A 32 -12.02 16.13 -34.19
N GLU A 33 -12.18 14.91 -33.66
CA GLU A 33 -13.51 14.36 -33.29
C GLU A 33 -13.51 12.99 -32.55
N ASN A 34 -12.36 12.37 -32.24
CA ASN A 34 -12.37 11.03 -31.58
C ASN A 34 -11.90 10.99 -30.11
N THR A 35 -11.41 12.10 -29.54
CA THR A 35 -10.75 12.13 -28.21
C THR A 35 -11.69 12.04 -27.00
N GLY A 36 -13.01 12.07 -27.22
CA GLY A 36 -14.01 12.04 -26.14
C GLY A 36 -14.35 10.63 -25.64
N ALA A 37 -14.49 9.66 -26.54
CA ALA A 37 -14.93 8.31 -26.20
C ALA A 37 -13.80 7.49 -25.53
N GLU A 38 -12.57 7.64 -26.01
CA GLU A 38 -11.38 6.99 -25.43
C GLU A 38 -11.03 7.52 -24.02
N ASN A 39 -11.27 8.80 -23.75
CA ASN A 39 -11.12 9.36 -22.42
C ASN A 39 -12.17 8.86 -21.42
N LEU A 40 -13.42 8.66 -21.84
CA LEU A 40 -14.47 8.14 -20.96
C LEU A 40 -14.18 6.70 -20.53
N VAL A 41 -13.73 5.85 -21.46
CA VAL A 41 -13.31 4.47 -21.17
C VAL A 41 -12.08 4.45 -20.26
N ALA A 42 -11.11 5.36 -20.47
CA ALA A 42 -9.94 5.49 -19.59
C ALA A 42 -10.31 5.97 -18.16
N VAL A 43 -11.30 6.85 -18.03
CA VAL A 43 -11.79 7.33 -16.73
C VAL A 43 -12.59 6.25 -15.99
N GLU A 44 -13.43 5.51 -16.70
CA GLU A 44 -14.23 4.41 -16.16
C GLU A 44 -13.32 3.30 -15.63
N THR A 45 -12.36 2.85 -16.44
CA THR A 45 -11.35 1.85 -16.02
C THR A 45 -10.50 2.33 -14.85
N ALA A 46 -10.09 3.61 -14.82
CA ALA A 46 -9.37 4.17 -13.68
C ALA A 46 -10.20 4.21 -12.39
N SER A 47 -11.52 4.43 -12.51
CA SER A 47 -12.44 4.44 -11.37
C SER A 47 -12.64 3.03 -10.79
N GLU A 48 -12.75 2.02 -11.64
CA GLU A 48 -12.85 0.62 -11.25
C GLU A 48 -11.58 0.13 -10.55
N VAL A 49 -10.40 0.47 -11.09
CA VAL A 49 -9.11 0.17 -10.46
C VAL A 49 -9.00 0.82 -9.09
N ARG A 50 -9.47 2.07 -8.94
CA ARG A 50 -9.49 2.74 -7.63
C ARG A 50 -10.42 2.02 -6.66
N ALA A 51 -11.62 1.63 -7.08
CA ALA A 51 -12.57 0.90 -6.25
C ALA A 51 -12.00 -0.44 -5.78
N GLN A 52 -11.37 -1.21 -6.68
CA GLN A 52 -10.72 -2.47 -6.36
C GLN A 52 -9.57 -2.29 -5.35
N ASN A 53 -8.74 -1.25 -5.54
CA ASN A 53 -7.65 -0.92 -4.63
C ASN A 53 -8.15 -0.55 -3.23
N LEU A 54 -9.23 0.24 -3.13
CA LEU A 54 -9.84 0.58 -1.84
C LEU A 54 -10.39 -0.67 -1.15
N LEU A 55 -11.14 -1.50 -1.88
CA LEU A 55 -11.69 -2.75 -1.35
C LEU A 55 -10.59 -3.72 -0.88
N GLY A 56 -9.50 -3.85 -1.64
CA GLY A 56 -8.34 -4.65 -1.25
C GLY A 56 -7.69 -4.13 0.02
N ARG A 57 -7.58 -2.80 0.17
CA ARG A 57 -7.02 -2.15 1.35
C ARG A 57 -7.89 -2.35 2.59
N GLU A 58 -9.21 -2.28 2.45
CA GLU A 58 -10.16 -2.52 3.54
C GLU A 58 -10.11 -3.98 4.02
N ARG A 59 -10.13 -4.93 3.09
CA ARG A 59 -10.01 -6.36 3.42
C ARG A 59 -8.69 -6.69 4.10
N SER A 60 -7.58 -6.11 3.62
CA SER A 60 -6.26 -6.26 4.24
C SER A 60 -6.24 -5.74 5.68
N ARG A 61 -6.76 -4.53 5.90
CA ARG A 61 -6.88 -3.94 7.24
C ARG A 61 -7.71 -4.81 8.17
N PHE A 62 -8.86 -5.31 7.71
CA PHE A 62 -9.72 -6.18 8.50
C PHE A 62 -9.01 -7.48 8.89
N GLY A 63 -8.27 -8.09 7.96
CA GLY A 63 -7.45 -9.27 8.24
C GLY A 63 -6.39 -9.00 9.30
N THR A 64 -5.63 -7.90 9.19
CA THR A 64 -4.63 -7.51 10.20
C THR A 64 -5.26 -7.27 11.57
N VAL A 65 -6.42 -6.60 11.62
CA VAL A 65 -7.14 -6.35 12.86
C VAL A 65 -7.58 -7.67 13.50
N LEU A 66 -8.21 -8.58 12.74
CA LEU A 66 -8.66 -9.88 13.23
C LEU A 66 -7.48 -10.72 13.73
N THR A 67 -6.43 -10.87 12.93
CA THR A 67 -5.23 -11.63 13.32
C THR A 67 -4.55 -11.01 14.54
N GLY A 68 -4.46 -9.68 14.61
CA GLY A 68 -3.91 -8.95 15.75
C GLY A 68 -4.70 -9.20 17.03
N PHE A 69 -6.04 -9.08 16.97
CA PHE A 69 -6.91 -9.39 18.11
C PHE A 69 -6.80 -10.85 18.54
N ARG A 70 -6.77 -11.79 17.58
CA ARG A 70 -6.64 -13.21 17.90
C ARG A 70 -5.30 -13.51 18.57
N GLY A 71 -4.21 -12.90 18.11
CA GLY A 71 -2.90 -13.01 18.77
C GLY A 71 -2.89 -12.41 20.18
N LEU A 72 -3.49 -11.24 20.38
CA LEU A 72 -3.61 -10.64 21.71
C LEU A 72 -4.45 -11.50 22.66
N LEU A 73 -5.58 -12.02 22.19
CA LEU A 73 -6.45 -12.88 22.99
C LEU A 73 -5.78 -14.23 23.30
N SER A 74 -5.10 -14.86 22.33
CA SER A 74 -4.36 -16.09 22.59
C SER A 74 -3.20 -15.89 23.57
N THR A 75 -2.52 -14.74 23.53
CA THR A 75 -1.47 -14.42 24.52
C THR A 75 -2.01 -14.19 25.93
N LEU A 76 -3.29 -13.84 26.09
CA LEU A 76 -3.94 -13.76 27.40
C LEU A 76 -4.22 -15.16 27.96
N GLU A 77 -4.53 -16.11 27.09
CA GLU A 77 -4.85 -17.50 27.43
C GLU A 77 -3.59 -18.33 27.71
N ASP A 78 -2.52 -18.14 26.92
CA ASP A 78 -1.19 -18.77 27.14
C ASP A 78 -0.36 -18.11 28.25
N ARG A 79 -0.90 -17.08 28.91
CA ARG A 79 -0.24 -16.47 30.06
C ARG A 79 -0.33 -17.46 31.21
N SER A 80 0.76 -18.20 31.45
CA SER A 80 1.01 -19.02 32.63
C SER A 80 0.26 -18.47 33.85
N PRO A 81 -0.51 -19.30 34.59
CA PRO A 81 -1.37 -18.83 35.67
C PRO A 81 -0.54 -17.95 36.58
N ARG A 82 -0.89 -16.66 36.60
CA ARG A 82 -0.18 -15.72 37.45
C ARG A 82 -0.45 -16.19 38.87
N LYS A 83 0.63 -16.50 39.60
CA LYS A 83 0.55 -16.85 41.02
C LYS A 83 -0.39 -15.86 41.70
N THR A 84 -1.52 -16.36 42.17
CA THR A 84 -2.44 -15.57 42.97
C THR A 84 -1.76 -15.30 44.32
N LEU A 85 -2.23 -14.31 45.09
CA LEU A 85 -1.72 -14.07 46.45
C LEU A 85 -1.85 -15.30 47.37
N LEU A 86 -2.60 -16.33 46.94
CA LEU A 86 -2.83 -17.57 47.64
C LEU A 86 -2.01 -18.76 47.08
N GLY A 87 -1.16 -18.54 46.07
CA GLY A 87 -0.10 -19.48 45.70
C GLY A 87 -0.54 -20.71 44.91
N GLU A 88 -1.72 -20.69 44.31
CA GLU A 88 -2.25 -21.68 43.38
C GLU A 88 -2.67 -21.03 42.05
#